data_AF-A0A7K0VKN0-F1
#
_entry.id   AF-A0A7K0VKN0-F1
#
_cell.length_a   1.000
_cell.length_b   1.000
_cell.length_c   1.000
_cell.angle_alpha   90.00
_cell.angle_beta   90.00
_cell.angle_gamma   90.00
#
_symmetry.space_group_name_H-M   'P 1'
#
loop_
_entity.id
_entity.type
_entity.pdbx_description
1 polymer ?
#
loop_
_entity_poly.entity_id
_entity_poly.type
_entity_poly.pdbx_seq_one_letter_code
_entity_poly.pdbx_strand_id
1 'polypeptide(L)'
;AENEGEPIGHVWIAVQDHGAGVPLDERHLIFERFARGAVAGRRSSSDGAGLGLALVDEHVRLHGGNVWIEDRLDDEPGARFVIELPAEEL
;
A
#
# COMPACT_ATOMS: atom_id res chain seq x y z
N ALA A 1 -15.53 -12.85 24.82
CA ALA A 1 -14.73 -13.80 24.00
C ALA A 1 -15.58 -14.06 22.77
N GLU A 2 -15.53 -13.09 21.87
CA GLU A 2 -16.41 -13.01 20.72
C GLU A 2 -15.69 -13.72 19.59
N ASN A 3 -16.27 -14.82 19.11
CA ASN A 3 -15.92 -15.40 17.83
C ASN A 3 -16.30 -14.37 16.77
N GLU A 4 -15.39 -13.45 16.45
CA GLU A 4 -15.38 -12.84 15.13
C GLU A 4 -15.17 -13.99 14.15
N GLY A 5 -16.16 -14.24 13.30
CA GLY A 5 -16.19 -15.41 12.43
C GLY A 5 -14.92 -15.48 11.58
N GLU A 6 -14.37 -16.68 11.42
CA GLU A 6 -13.23 -16.88 10.53
C GLU A 6 -13.60 -16.37 9.11
N PRO A 7 -12.73 -15.59 8.45
CA PRO A 7 -13.04 -15.03 7.13
C PRO A 7 -13.44 -16.14 6.14
N ILE A 8 -14.47 -15.88 5.32
CA ILE A 8 -14.89 -16.83 4.27
C ILE A 8 -13.93 -16.84 3.07
N GLY A 9 -12.97 -15.91 3.05
CA GLY A 9 -11.92 -15.79 2.05
C GLY A 9 -11.14 -14.48 2.21
N HIS A 10 -10.31 -14.17 1.22
CA HIS A 10 -9.58 -12.91 1.13
C HIS A 10 -9.80 -12.26 -0.24
N VAL A 11 -9.92 -10.94 -0.26
CA VAL A 11 -9.98 -10.13 -1.48
C VAL A 11 -8.63 -9.44 -1.66
N TRP A 12 -8.02 -9.61 -2.83
CA TRP A 12 -6.80 -8.92 -3.21
C TRP A 12 -7.07 -7.84 -4.25
N ILE A 13 -6.59 -6.64 -3.97
CA ILE A 13 -6.67 -5.48 -4.86
C ILE A 13 -5.26 -5.01 -5.15
N ALA A 14 -4.89 -4.91 -6.42
CA ALA A 14 -3.57 -4.45 -6.83
C ALA A 14 -3.66 -3.21 -7.72
N VAL A 15 -2.85 -2.21 -7.42
CA VAL A 15 -2.69 -0.99 -8.22
C VAL A 15 -1.26 -0.95 -8.74
N GLN A 16 -1.11 -0.85 -10.06
CA GLN A 16 0.19 -0.76 -10.72
C GLN A 16 0.37 0.61 -11.39
N ASP A 17 1.52 1.22 -11.20
CA ASP A 17 1.93 2.45 -11.87
C ASP A 17 3.18 2.25 -12.74
N HIS A 18 3.47 3.22 -13.62
CA HIS A 18 4.63 3.23 -14.52
C HIS A 18 5.71 4.23 -14.07
N GLY A 19 5.82 4.46 -12.76
CA GLY A 19 6.78 5.35 -12.15
C GLY A 19 8.19 4.75 -12.07
N ALA A 20 9.04 5.33 -11.23
CA ALA A 20 10.39 4.81 -10.99
C ALA A 20 10.43 3.57 -10.08
N GLY A 21 9.28 3.19 -9.50
CA GLY A 21 9.19 2.20 -8.43
C GLY A 21 9.65 2.74 -7.08
N VAL A 22 9.80 1.82 -6.11
CA VAL A 22 10.26 2.12 -4.76
C VAL A 22 11.44 1.21 -4.41
N PRO A 23 12.60 1.77 -4.02
CA PRO A 23 13.75 1.00 -3.55
C PRO A 23 13.36 0.03 -2.42
N LEU A 24 13.92 -1.19 -2.43
CA LEU A 24 13.58 -2.24 -1.46
C LEU A 24 13.71 -1.80 0.00
N ASP A 25 14.73 -1.00 0.30
CA ASP A 25 15.01 -0.41 1.61
C ASP A 25 14.08 0.74 1.99
N GLU A 26 13.37 1.34 1.03
CA GLU A 26 12.37 2.39 1.30
C GLU A 26 10.93 1.83 1.42
N ARG A 27 10.68 0.58 1.00
CA ARG A 27 9.32 -0.01 0.93
C ARG A 27 8.54 -0.03 2.25
N HIS A 28 9.23 -0.12 3.37
CA HIS A 28 8.58 -0.04 4.69
C HIS A 28 8.33 1.40 5.12
N LEU A 29 9.23 2.32 4.75
CA LEU A 29 9.17 3.73 5.14
C LEU A 29 8.05 4.49 4.42
N ILE A 30 7.70 4.13 3.18
CA ILE A 30 6.68 4.84 2.41
C ILE A 30 5.27 4.82 3.03
N PHE A 31 5.02 3.89 3.96
CA PHE A 31 3.77 3.81 4.73
C PHE A 31 3.82 4.64 6.02
N GLU A 32 4.95 5.26 6.37
CA GLU A 32 5.02 6.18 7.51
C GLU A 32 4.39 7.54 7.18
N ARG A 33 3.81 8.19 8.19
CA ARG A 33 3.26 9.54 8.02
C ARG A 33 4.38 10.51 7.66
N PHE A 34 4.13 11.36 6.66
CA PHE A 34 5.10 12.34 6.14
C PHE A 34 6.31 11.71 5.43
N ALA A 35 6.28 10.40 5.19
CA ALA A 35 7.28 9.75 4.37
C ALA A 35 7.26 10.35 2.96
N ARG A 36 8.41 10.87 2.55
CA ARG A 36 8.68 11.32 1.19
C ARG A 36 9.85 10.48 0.73
N GLY A 37 9.61 9.54 -0.19
CA GLY A 37 10.68 8.73 -0.76
C GLY A 37 11.80 9.62 -1.28
N ALA A 38 13.06 9.17 -1.23
CA ALA A 38 14.22 10.00 -1.59
C ALA A 38 14.15 10.53 -3.03
N VAL A 39 13.32 9.88 -3.87
CA VAL A 39 13.05 10.23 -5.28
C VAL A 39 11.96 11.31 -5.43
N ALA A 40 11.04 11.45 -4.47
CA ALA A 40 9.91 12.39 -4.52
C ALA A 40 10.36 13.85 -4.37
N GLY A 41 11.50 14.10 -3.69
CA GLY A 41 12.05 15.44 -3.49
C GLY A 41 12.46 16.20 -4.76
N ARG A 42 12.35 15.61 -5.96
CA ARG A 42 12.72 16.24 -7.24
C ARG A 42 11.56 16.64 -8.14
N ARG A 43 10.30 16.38 -7.80
CA ARG A 43 9.17 16.70 -8.69
C ARG A 43 8.08 17.53 -8.01
N SER A 44 8.14 18.83 -8.31
CA SER A 44 7.01 19.75 -8.46
C SER A 44 6.27 20.18 -7.19
N SER A 45 6.01 21.48 -7.14
CA SER A 45 5.27 22.29 -6.15
C SER A 45 3.78 21.94 -6.00
N SER A 46 3.39 20.67 -6.16
CA SER A 46 2.02 20.14 -6.01
C SER A 46 1.95 19.01 -4.97
N ASP A 47 2.98 18.88 -4.14
CA ASP A 47 3.26 17.70 -3.32
C ASP A 47 2.31 17.62 -2.12
N GLY A 48 1.51 16.56 -2.04
CA GLY A 48 0.65 16.30 -0.89
C GLY A 48 1.49 16.07 0.38
N ALA A 49 0.87 16.16 1.56
CA ALA A 49 1.58 16.08 2.85
C ALA A 49 2.28 14.74 3.17
N GLY A 50 2.38 13.80 2.22
CA GLY A 50 2.94 12.46 2.46
C GLY A 50 2.08 11.62 3.40
N LEU A 51 0.76 11.83 3.39
CA LEU A 51 -0.18 11.13 4.29
C LEU A 51 -0.92 9.98 3.60
N GLY A 52 -0.98 9.96 2.26
CA GLY A 52 -1.85 9.04 1.52
C GLY A 52 -1.63 7.58 1.87
N LEU A 53 -0.40 7.08 1.74
CA LEU A 53 -0.08 5.66 2.00
C LEU A 53 -0.17 5.31 3.49
N ALA A 54 0.18 6.23 4.39
CA ALA A 54 0.00 6.02 5.82
C ALA A 54 -1.47 5.87 6.21
N LEU A 55 -2.36 6.64 5.56
CA LEU A 55 -3.80 6.47 5.72
C LEU A 55 -4.26 5.14 5.13
N VAL A 56 -3.73 4.70 3.99
CA VAL A 56 -4.06 3.38 3.42
C VAL A 56 -3.69 2.25 4.40
N ASP A 57 -2.47 2.24 4.94
CA ASP A 57 -2.04 1.22 5.92
C ASP A 57 -2.94 1.21 7.17
N GLU A 58 -3.26 2.38 7.72
CA GLU A 58 -4.16 2.51 8.87
C GLU A 58 -5.56 1.97 8.57
N HIS A 59 -6.16 2.34 7.43
CA HIS A 59 -7.51 1.89 7.09
C HIS A 59 -7.53 0.39 6.78
N VAL A 60 -6.56 -0.13 6.05
CA VAL A 60 -6.48 -1.57 5.72
C VAL A 60 -6.35 -2.41 6.99
N ARG A 61 -5.51 -1.99 7.94
CA ARG A 61 -5.39 -2.66 9.25
C ARG A 61 -6.67 -2.59 10.08
N LEU A 62 -7.39 -1.46 10.06
CA LEU A 62 -8.67 -1.32 10.74
C LEU A 62 -9.74 -2.28 10.18
N HIS A 63 -9.61 -2.72 8.93
CA HIS A 63 -10.46 -3.73 8.30
C HIS A 63 -9.88 -5.16 8.43
N GLY A 64 -8.88 -5.39 9.28
CA GLY A 64 -8.25 -6.70 9.48
C GLY A 64 -7.37 -7.17 8.32
N GLY A 65 -7.03 -6.28 7.39
CA GLY A 65 -6.25 -6.57 6.21
C GLY A 65 -4.77 -6.23 6.33
N ASN A 66 -4.07 -6.37 5.20
CA ASN A 66 -2.66 -5.99 5.06
C ASN A 66 -2.40 -5.25 3.74
N VAL A 67 -1.41 -4.36 3.72
CA VAL A 67 -0.97 -3.66 2.51
C VAL A 67 0.54 -3.75 2.37
N TRP A 68 1.01 -4.00 1.15
CA TRP A 68 2.44 -4.05 0.84
C TRP A 68 2.70 -3.59 -0.58
N ILE A 69 3.99 -3.57 -0.94
CA ILE A 69 4.46 -3.17 -2.25
C ILE A 69 5.41 -4.22 -2.83
N GLU A 70 5.16 -4.52 -4.10
CA GLU A 70 5.95 -5.43 -4.92
C GLU A 70 6.45 -4.71 -6.16
N ASP A 71 7.40 -5.35 -6.85
CA ASP A 71 7.72 -4.96 -8.23
C ASP A 71 6.54 -5.29 -9.15
N ARG A 72 6.53 -4.67 -10.33
CA ARG A 72 5.53 -4.98 -11.35
C ARG A 72 5.71 -6.40 -11.87
N LEU A 73 4.60 -7.00 -12.31
CA LEU A 73 4.60 -8.37 -12.82
C LEU A 73 5.15 -8.51 -14.24
N ASP A 74 5.27 -7.40 -14.97
CA ASP A 74 5.73 -7.35 -16.36
C ASP A 74 7.21 -6.96 -16.49
N ASP A 75 7.96 -6.98 -15.39
CA ASP A 75 9.39 -6.62 -15.31
C ASP A 75 9.73 -5.19 -15.77
N GLU A 76 8.72 -4.33 -15.99
CA GLU A 76 8.90 -2.92 -16.32
C GLU A 76 9.08 -2.05 -15.05
N PRO A 77 9.65 -0.84 -15.17
CA PRO A 77 9.74 0.09 -14.05
C PRO A 77 8.36 0.50 -13.51
N GLY A 78 8.26 0.60 -12.17
CA GLY A 78 7.08 1.08 -11.47
C GLY A 78 6.88 0.37 -10.15
N ALA A 79 5.71 0.56 -9.55
CA ALA A 79 5.33 -0.07 -8.30
C ALA A 79 4.00 -0.82 -8.43
N ARG A 80 3.88 -1.93 -7.70
CA ARG A 80 2.62 -2.67 -7.50
C ARG A 80 2.24 -2.61 -6.02
N PHE A 81 1.24 -1.80 -5.69
CA PHE A 81 0.66 -1.74 -4.34
C PHE A 81 -0.43 -2.78 -4.22
N VAL A 82 -0.36 -3.62 -3.20
CA VAL A 82 -1.28 -4.74 -3.00
C VAL A 82 -1.97 -4.59 -1.66
N ILE A 83 -3.29 -4.68 -1.67
CA ILE A 83 -4.14 -4.71 -0.49
C ILE A 83 -4.78 -6.09 -0.41
N GLU A 84 -4.74 -6.67 0.78
CA GLU A 84 -5.49 -7.86 1.16
C GLU A 84 -6.50 -7.49 2.23
N LEU A 85 -7.75 -7.90 2.05
CA LEU A 85 -8.82 -7.74 3.03
C LEU A 85 -9.51 -9.09 3.29
N PRO A 86 -9.91 -9.40 4.53
CA PRO A 86 -10.80 -10.53 4.78
C PRO A 86 -12.15 -10.30 4.09
N ALA A 87 -12.73 -11.37 3.54
CA ALA A 87 -14.08 -11.37 3.01
C ALA A 87 -15.04 -11.93 4.07
N GLU A 88 -16.18 -11.27 4.24
CA GLU A 88 -17.28 -11.71 5.10
C GLU A 88 -18.53 -12.00 4.25
N GLU A 89 -19.38 -12.90 4.72
CA GLU A 89 -20.69 -13.15 4.12
C GLU A 89 -21.64 -11.99 4.47
N LEU A 90 -22.32 -11.42 3.47
CA LEU A 90 -23.24 -10.29 3.63
C LEU A 90 -24.64 -10.71 4.10
#